data_AF-A0A933LJV6-F1
#
_entry.id   AF-A0A933LJV6-F1
#
_cell.length_a   1.000
_cell.length_b   1.000
_cell.length_c   1.000
_cell.angle_alpha   90.00
_cell.angle_beta   90.00
_cell.angle_gamma   90.00
#
_symmetry.space_group_name_H-M   'P 1'
#
loop_
_entity.id
_entity.type
_entity.pdbx_description
1 polymer ?
#
loop_
_entity_poly.entity_id
_entity_poly.type
_entity_poly.pdbx_seq_one_letter_code
_entity_poly.pdbx_strand_id
1 'polypeptide(L)'
;MPLRNILVGLCVSYTASWVAAAPGPRNIVLMIGDDHGLEVGCYGHPVIRTPSLDRLAALGTRFANGFAAVSSCSASRSTIYTGLYTHANGQYGLAHADHNFASFDRTPSLPTLLGKAGYRTAVLGKLHVKPESVYPFEVWAPGTNPRSTVKMAEAARKFLADAGPKPFLLVVGFTDPHRAGGRGFANEGDYPGVHPARYEPARMVLPPFLPDAPEVRAELAEYCQSVSRMDQGIGAVLTAIEETGHKNDTLVIYLSDNGIPFPGAKTTLYEPGIHLPLLISSPAQAQRGSVCNAMVSWIDIAPTILEWAGVQPTKAMTGRSVLPILDQQDPAGWDTVFASHTFHEVTMYYPVRMVRTRRYKYL
;
A
#
# COMPACT_ATOMS: atom_id res chain seq x y z
N MET A 1 -69.03 46.91 -13.06
CA MET A 1 -68.08 46.55 -11.98
C MET A 1 -68.18 45.04 -11.75
N PRO A 2 -67.20 44.22 -12.15
CA PRO A 2 -67.12 42.83 -11.71
C PRO A 2 -66.01 42.63 -10.66
N LEU A 3 -66.34 41.91 -9.59
CA LEU A 3 -65.39 41.46 -8.57
C LEU A 3 -64.50 40.34 -9.14
N ARG A 4 -63.20 40.43 -8.84
CA ARG A 4 -62.18 39.43 -9.20
C ARG A 4 -61.77 38.69 -7.92
N ASN A 5 -62.15 37.42 -7.80
CA ASN A 5 -61.72 36.53 -6.71
C ASN A 5 -60.24 36.18 -6.87
N ILE A 6 -59.44 36.40 -5.83
CA ILE A 6 -58.04 35.98 -5.73
C ILE A 6 -58.01 34.71 -4.87
N LEU A 7 -57.67 33.57 -5.48
CA LEU A 7 -57.34 32.33 -4.79
C LEU A 7 -55.87 32.41 -4.31
N VAL A 8 -55.66 32.33 -2.99
CA VAL A 8 -54.34 32.17 -2.38
C VAL A 8 -54.04 30.68 -2.28
N GLY A 9 -53.14 30.18 -3.13
CA GLY A 9 -52.64 28.80 -3.06
C GLY A 9 -51.56 28.68 -1.98
N LEU A 10 -51.80 27.85 -0.96
CA LEU A 10 -50.79 27.44 0.02
C LEU A 10 -49.78 26.50 -0.66
N CYS A 11 -48.55 26.97 -0.90
CA CYS A 11 -47.42 26.12 -1.27
C CYS A 11 -46.90 25.41 -0.01
N VAL A 12 -47.22 24.12 0.14
CA VAL A 12 -46.59 23.26 1.15
C VAL A 12 -45.21 22.85 0.61
N SER A 13 -44.17 23.49 1.13
CA SER A 13 -42.78 23.10 0.86
C SER A 13 -42.45 21.80 1.61
N TYR A 14 -42.40 20.69 0.89
CA TYR A 14 -41.79 19.45 1.39
C TYR A 14 -40.27 19.64 1.48
N THR A 15 -39.75 19.95 2.66
CA THR A 15 -38.32 19.79 2.94
C THR A 15 -38.04 18.31 3.10
N ALA A 16 -37.59 17.65 2.03
CA ALA A 16 -37.00 16.33 2.11
C ALA A 16 -35.69 16.45 2.89
N SER A 17 -35.75 16.22 4.20
CA SER A 17 -34.57 16.05 5.04
C SER A 17 -33.84 14.80 4.58
N TRP A 18 -32.78 14.97 3.81
CA TRP A 18 -31.77 13.94 3.59
C TRP A 18 -31.14 13.65 4.95
N VAL A 19 -31.60 12.61 5.63
CA VAL A 19 -30.87 12.03 6.75
C VAL A 19 -29.61 11.45 6.14
N ALA A 20 -28.49 12.18 6.24
CA ALA A 20 -27.18 11.61 6.00
C ALA A 20 -27.06 10.41 6.95
N ALA A 21 -26.95 9.20 6.39
CA ALA A 21 -26.69 8.02 7.20
C ALA A 21 -25.49 8.32 8.11
N ALA A 22 -25.63 8.05 9.42
CA ALA A 22 -24.50 8.16 10.34
C ALA A 22 -23.32 7.39 9.73
N PRO A 23 -22.11 7.98 9.65
CA PRO A 23 -21.01 7.33 8.98
C PRO A 23 -20.74 6.00 9.67
N GLY A 24 -20.88 4.90 8.94
CA GLY A 24 -20.54 3.56 9.40
C GLY A 24 -19.05 3.46 9.82
N PRO A 25 -18.64 2.34 10.41
CA PRO A 25 -17.26 2.15 10.85
C PRO A 25 -16.28 2.38 9.69
N ARG A 26 -15.28 3.24 9.88
CA ARG A 26 -14.28 3.56 8.84
C ARG A 26 -13.15 2.56 8.85
N ASN A 27 -13.32 1.48 8.11
CA ASN A 27 -12.39 0.37 8.05
C ASN A 27 -11.18 0.67 7.15
N ILE A 28 -10.06 -0.02 7.38
CA ILE A 28 -8.83 0.09 6.57
C ILE A 28 -8.30 -1.29 6.22
N VAL A 29 -7.99 -1.49 4.94
CA VAL A 29 -7.18 -2.61 4.44
C VAL A 29 -5.93 -2.05 3.76
N LEU A 30 -4.76 -2.36 4.31
CA LEU A 30 -3.45 -2.00 3.76
C LEU A 30 -2.75 -3.26 3.23
N MET A 31 -2.59 -3.34 1.92
CA MET A 31 -1.88 -4.42 1.24
C MET A 31 -0.47 -3.96 0.84
N ILE A 32 0.55 -4.77 1.16
CA ILE A 32 1.95 -4.44 0.91
C ILE A 32 2.61 -5.58 0.13
N GLY A 33 3.03 -5.31 -1.10
CA GLY A 33 3.92 -6.17 -1.89
C GLY A 33 5.38 -6.02 -1.45
N ASP A 34 6.15 -7.11 -1.49
CA ASP A 34 7.55 -7.16 -1.04
C ASP A 34 8.49 -7.22 -2.26
N ASP A 35 9.26 -6.16 -2.48
CA ASP A 35 10.12 -5.97 -3.66
C ASP A 35 9.36 -5.86 -5.01
N HIS A 36 8.21 -5.16 -5.05
CA HIS A 36 7.41 -5.01 -6.27
C HIS A 36 7.60 -3.65 -6.94
N GLY A 37 8.00 -3.68 -8.21
CA GLY A 37 8.14 -2.51 -9.08
C GLY A 37 6.85 -2.13 -9.81
N LEU A 38 7.02 -1.47 -10.96
CA LEU A 38 5.93 -0.98 -11.81
C LEU A 38 5.51 -2.00 -12.88
N GLU A 39 5.84 -3.28 -12.71
CA GLU A 39 5.38 -4.39 -13.55
C GLU A 39 3.90 -4.67 -13.28
N VAL A 40 3.04 -3.70 -13.62
CA VAL A 40 1.60 -3.68 -13.36
C VAL A 40 0.87 -3.14 -14.59
N GLY A 41 -0.24 -3.78 -14.96
CA GLY A 41 -1.04 -3.43 -16.14
C GLY A 41 -1.51 -1.97 -16.13
N CYS A 42 -2.07 -1.49 -15.02
CA CYS A 42 -2.55 -0.12 -14.89
C CYS A 42 -1.44 0.94 -14.87
N TYR A 43 -0.16 0.53 -14.74
CA TYR A 43 1.01 1.38 -14.95
C TYR A 43 1.61 1.28 -16.36
N GLY A 44 0.94 0.54 -17.26
CA GLY A 44 1.29 0.47 -18.67
C GLY A 44 2.28 -0.64 -19.04
N HIS A 45 2.54 -1.59 -18.13
CA HIS A 45 3.44 -2.69 -18.45
C HIS A 45 2.82 -3.60 -19.54
N PRO A 46 3.52 -3.84 -20.68
CA PRO A 46 2.87 -4.36 -21.89
C PRO A 46 2.66 -5.88 -21.92
N VAL A 47 3.35 -6.63 -21.04
CA VAL A 47 3.37 -8.11 -21.07
C VAL A 47 2.59 -8.72 -19.91
N ILE A 48 2.90 -8.27 -18.69
CA ILE A 48 2.25 -8.77 -17.47
C ILE A 48 0.75 -8.48 -17.44
N ARG A 49 -0.02 -9.37 -16.82
CA ARG A 49 -1.44 -9.19 -16.53
C ARG A 49 -1.65 -9.17 -15.01
N THR A 50 -2.21 -8.07 -14.52
CA THR A 50 -2.50 -7.85 -13.09
C THR A 50 -3.94 -7.37 -12.92
N PRO A 51 -4.94 -8.18 -13.31
CA PRO A 51 -6.34 -7.74 -13.37
C PRO A 51 -6.89 -7.25 -12.03
N SER A 52 -6.36 -7.72 -10.89
CA SER A 52 -6.83 -7.30 -9.57
C SER A 52 -6.31 -5.93 -9.18
N LEU A 53 -5.02 -5.64 -9.45
CA LEU A 53 -4.46 -4.29 -9.33
C LEU A 53 -5.10 -3.32 -10.33
N ASP A 54 -5.40 -3.78 -11.55
CA ASP A 54 -6.10 -2.98 -12.56
C ASP A 54 -7.51 -2.65 -12.10
N ARG A 55 -8.22 -3.62 -11.50
CA ARG A 55 -9.52 -3.42 -10.85
C ARG A 55 -9.43 -2.43 -9.70
N LEU A 56 -8.43 -2.55 -8.82
CA LEU A 56 -8.24 -1.60 -7.70
C LEU A 56 -7.99 -0.17 -8.21
N ALA A 57 -7.18 -0.02 -9.25
CA ALA A 57 -6.97 1.28 -9.90
C ALA A 57 -8.27 1.84 -10.49
N ALA A 58 -9.09 1.01 -11.15
CA ALA A 58 -10.38 1.41 -11.70
C ALA A 58 -11.42 1.78 -10.63
N LEU A 59 -11.33 1.20 -9.43
CA LEU A 59 -12.21 1.50 -8.29
C LEU A 59 -11.75 2.72 -7.47
N GLY A 60 -10.54 3.22 -7.69
CA GLY A 60 -9.96 4.28 -6.87
C GLY A 60 -9.09 5.22 -7.68
N THR A 61 -7.95 5.57 -7.09
CA THR A 61 -6.95 6.46 -7.65
C THR A 61 -5.63 5.70 -7.80
N ARG A 62 -5.08 5.76 -9.01
CA ARG A 62 -3.70 5.37 -9.27
C ARG A 62 -2.81 6.59 -9.18
N PHE A 63 -1.82 6.56 -8.29
CA PHE A 63 -0.82 7.61 -8.22
C PHE A 63 0.30 7.32 -9.21
N ALA A 64 0.56 8.24 -10.14
CA ALA A 64 1.64 8.07 -11.11
C ALA A 64 3.04 8.11 -10.44
N ASN A 65 3.13 8.72 -9.24
CA ASN A 65 4.39 9.07 -8.59
C ASN A 65 4.36 8.69 -7.09
N GLY A 66 4.34 7.39 -6.77
CA GLY A 66 4.52 6.89 -5.40
C GLY A 66 5.99 6.58 -5.09
N PHE A 67 6.50 7.05 -3.94
CA PHE A 67 7.92 6.90 -3.57
C PHE A 67 8.14 6.30 -2.18
N ALA A 68 8.94 5.24 -2.11
CA ALA A 68 9.49 4.79 -0.85
C ALA A 68 10.47 5.82 -0.26
N ALA A 69 10.34 6.07 1.05
CA ALA A 69 11.25 6.95 1.78
C ALA A 69 12.62 6.29 2.05
N VAL A 70 12.76 5.00 1.78
CA VAL A 70 14.00 4.21 1.88
C VAL A 70 13.83 2.90 1.09
N SER A 71 14.90 2.42 0.45
CA SER A 71 14.89 1.14 -0.27
C SER A 71 15.47 -0.01 0.58
N SER A 72 14.71 -0.46 1.58
CA SER A 72 15.07 -1.59 2.46
C SER A 72 13.82 -2.01 3.23
N CYS A 73 13.48 -3.30 3.29
CA CYS A 73 12.12 -3.72 3.67
C CYS A 73 11.71 -3.36 5.11
N SER A 74 12.51 -3.70 6.14
CA SER A 74 12.17 -3.30 7.53
C SER A 74 12.13 -1.79 7.72
N ALA A 75 13.14 -1.10 7.16
CA ALA A 75 13.24 0.34 7.23
C ALA A 75 12.04 1.00 6.53
N SER A 76 11.64 0.54 5.35
CA SER A 76 10.51 1.09 4.59
C SER A 76 9.17 0.81 5.26
N ARG A 77 8.95 -0.43 5.73
CA ARG A 77 7.73 -0.78 6.50
C ARG A 77 7.59 0.05 7.75
N SER A 78 8.68 0.37 8.44
CA SER A 78 8.63 1.32 9.57
C SER A 78 8.15 2.71 9.13
N THR A 79 8.58 3.21 7.97
CA THR A 79 8.13 4.52 7.46
C THR A 79 6.64 4.51 7.13
N ILE A 80 6.14 3.42 6.53
CA ILE A 80 4.72 3.22 6.21
C ILE A 80 3.87 3.22 7.49
N TYR A 81 4.31 2.51 8.53
CA TYR A 81 3.55 2.39 9.77
C TYR A 81 3.67 3.60 10.71
N THR A 82 4.68 4.44 10.55
CA THR A 82 4.96 5.54 11.50
C THR A 82 4.76 6.92 10.90
N GLY A 83 4.78 7.07 9.57
CA GLY A 83 4.78 8.37 8.92
C GLY A 83 6.07 9.17 9.16
N LEU A 84 7.14 8.48 9.57
CA LEU A 84 8.43 9.07 9.93
C LEU A 84 9.54 8.48 9.06
N TYR A 85 10.53 9.29 8.72
CA TYR A 85 11.77 8.80 8.14
C TYR A 85 12.53 7.88 9.11
N THR A 86 13.36 7.00 8.56
CA THR A 86 14.16 6.02 9.32
C THR A 86 15.05 6.66 10.39
N HIS A 87 15.61 7.85 10.09
CA HIS A 87 16.43 8.59 11.03
C HIS A 87 15.66 9.24 12.18
N ALA A 88 14.33 9.32 12.07
CA ALA A 88 13.45 9.81 13.13
C ALA A 88 12.77 8.66 13.90
N ASN A 89 12.50 7.52 13.24
CA ASN A 89 11.85 6.38 13.90
C ASN A 89 12.82 5.36 14.50
N GLY A 90 14.10 5.32 14.08
CA GLY A 90 15.15 4.46 14.62
C GLY A 90 15.40 3.15 13.85
N GLN A 91 14.50 2.74 12.95
CA GLN A 91 14.65 1.53 12.13
C GLN A 91 15.60 1.78 10.96
N TYR A 92 16.90 1.84 11.23
CA TYR A 92 17.91 2.19 10.22
C TYR A 92 18.17 1.11 9.15
N GLY A 93 17.81 -0.14 9.43
CA GLY A 93 18.03 -1.30 8.55
C GLY A 93 17.12 -2.49 8.89
N LEU A 94 17.55 -3.69 8.51
CA LEU A 94 16.80 -4.94 8.69
C LEU A 94 16.56 -5.31 10.17
N ALA A 95 15.35 -5.79 10.47
CA ALA A 95 14.93 -6.12 11.83
C ALA A 95 15.31 -7.54 12.29
N HIS A 96 15.43 -8.48 11.36
CA HIS A 96 15.61 -9.90 11.66
C HIS A 96 17.07 -10.27 11.93
N ALA A 97 17.27 -11.48 12.47
CA ALA A 97 18.57 -12.10 12.70
C ALA A 97 19.58 -11.14 13.37
N ASP A 98 20.83 -11.19 12.92
CA ASP A 98 21.95 -10.42 13.47
C ASP A 98 21.90 -8.93 13.09
N HIS A 99 21.01 -8.53 12.18
CA HIS A 99 20.87 -7.12 11.81
C HIS A 99 20.26 -6.29 12.93
N ASN A 100 19.21 -6.84 13.56
CA ASN A 100 18.60 -6.39 14.81
C ASN A 100 18.32 -4.87 14.95
N PHE A 101 18.07 -4.15 13.86
CA PHE A 101 17.60 -2.77 13.96
C PHE A 101 16.17 -2.73 14.49
N ALA A 102 15.87 -1.73 15.30
CA ALA A 102 14.58 -1.53 15.93
C ALA A 102 14.24 -0.04 15.96
N SER A 103 12.96 0.28 15.85
CA SER A 103 12.44 1.62 16.09
C SER A 103 12.61 2.01 17.56
N PHE A 104 12.66 3.31 17.86
CA PHE A 104 12.69 3.80 19.25
C PHE A 104 11.39 3.46 19.99
N ASP A 105 11.49 3.15 21.29
CA ASP A 105 10.38 2.63 22.11
C ASP A 105 9.12 3.53 22.14
N ARG A 106 9.30 4.84 21.94
CA ARG A 106 8.21 5.84 21.99
C ARG A 106 7.73 6.29 20.62
N THR A 107 8.21 5.64 19.55
CA THR A 107 7.80 5.95 18.18
C THR A 107 6.29 5.74 18.00
N PRO A 108 5.53 6.75 17.57
CA PRO A 108 4.12 6.58 17.26
C PRO A 108 3.96 5.72 16.00
N SER A 109 2.97 4.83 16.01
CA SER A 109 2.70 3.92 14.89
C SER A 109 1.21 3.73 14.67
N LEU A 110 0.83 3.29 13.47
CA LEU A 110 -0.55 2.95 13.14
C LEU A 110 -1.20 1.99 14.14
N PRO A 111 -0.65 0.80 14.45
CA PRO A 111 -1.30 -0.12 15.39
C PRO A 111 -1.44 0.48 16.80
N THR A 112 -0.45 1.25 17.28
CA THR A 112 -0.56 1.89 18.61
C THR A 112 -1.62 2.98 18.65
N LEU A 113 -1.67 3.86 17.64
CA LEU A 113 -2.59 4.99 17.60
C LEU A 113 -4.02 4.54 17.33
N LEU A 114 -4.23 3.63 16.38
CA LEU A 114 -5.55 3.10 16.05
C LEU A 114 -6.07 2.17 17.15
N GLY A 115 -5.22 1.34 17.76
CA GLY A 115 -5.60 0.52 18.90
C GLY A 115 -6.12 1.36 20.08
N LYS A 116 -5.45 2.48 20.39
CA LYS A 116 -5.94 3.45 21.39
C LYS A 116 -7.26 4.12 21.00
N ALA A 117 -7.52 4.28 19.69
CA ALA A 117 -8.79 4.79 19.17
C ALA A 117 -9.89 3.72 19.08
N GLY A 118 -9.64 2.50 19.57
CA GLY A 118 -10.64 1.42 19.63
C GLY A 118 -10.73 0.55 18.37
N TYR A 119 -9.78 0.68 17.43
CA TYR A 119 -9.72 -0.19 16.26
C TYR A 119 -9.22 -1.58 16.64
N ARG A 120 -9.80 -2.60 15.99
CA ARG A 120 -9.15 -3.90 15.90
C ARG A 120 -7.98 -3.81 14.94
N THR A 121 -6.83 -4.36 15.29
CA THR A 121 -5.63 -4.28 14.44
C THR A 121 -5.13 -5.69 14.14
N ALA A 122 -4.96 -5.99 12.86
CA ALA A 122 -4.48 -7.29 12.41
C ALA A 122 -3.37 -7.14 11.37
N VAL A 123 -2.41 -8.07 11.41
CA VAL A 123 -1.42 -8.25 10.35
C VAL A 123 -1.34 -9.72 9.95
N LEU A 124 -1.50 -9.94 8.64
CA LEU A 124 -1.36 -11.24 7.98
C LEU A 124 -0.08 -11.23 7.13
N GLY A 125 0.75 -12.26 7.28
CA GLY A 125 2.01 -12.38 6.57
C GLY A 125 3.14 -11.50 7.14
N LYS A 126 3.90 -10.85 6.25
CA LYS A 126 5.16 -10.17 6.58
C LYS A 126 4.91 -8.84 7.31
N LEU A 127 5.31 -8.77 8.58
CA LEU A 127 5.38 -7.52 9.37
C LEU A 127 6.76 -6.86 9.26
N HIS A 128 7.80 -7.61 9.64
CA HIS A 128 9.22 -7.30 9.46
C HIS A 128 9.74 -5.99 10.07
N VAL A 129 9.20 -5.58 11.22
CA VAL A 129 9.62 -4.41 12.00
C VAL A 129 9.77 -4.75 13.48
N LYS A 130 10.51 -3.94 14.24
CA LYS A 130 10.75 -4.09 15.68
C LYS A 130 10.77 -2.71 16.38
N PRO A 131 10.56 -2.63 17.70
CA PRO A 131 10.14 -3.72 18.59
C PRO A 131 8.62 -3.95 18.52
N GLU A 132 8.16 -5.10 19.04
CA GLU A 132 6.73 -5.43 19.10
C GLU A 132 5.92 -4.40 19.90
N SER A 133 6.51 -3.81 20.95
CA SER A 133 5.88 -2.74 21.74
C SER A 133 5.51 -1.50 20.92
N VAL A 134 6.23 -1.23 19.83
CA VAL A 134 5.94 -0.14 18.88
C VAL A 134 4.96 -0.58 17.80
N TYR A 135 4.85 -1.87 17.51
CA TYR A 135 3.96 -2.41 16.48
C TYR A 135 2.97 -3.47 17.04
N PRO A 136 2.17 -3.16 18.07
CA PRO A 136 1.35 -4.15 18.78
C PRO A 136 0.03 -4.40 18.04
N PHE A 137 0.05 -5.26 17.03
CA PHE A 137 -1.18 -5.74 16.38
C PHE A 137 -1.91 -6.74 17.31
N GLU A 138 -3.22 -6.57 17.50
CA GLU A 138 -4.07 -7.49 18.30
C GLU A 138 -4.02 -8.92 17.74
N VAL A 139 -4.15 -9.04 16.42
CA VAL A 139 -4.06 -10.30 15.72
C VAL A 139 -2.79 -10.29 14.89
N TRP A 140 -1.83 -11.12 15.26
CA TRP A 140 -0.72 -11.48 14.41
C TRP A 140 -0.85 -12.95 14.02
N ALA A 141 -1.04 -13.20 12.72
CA ALA A 141 -1.15 -14.57 12.18
C ALA A 141 0.08 -14.94 11.33
N PRO A 142 1.27 -15.14 11.96
CA PRO A 142 2.49 -15.52 11.24
C PRO A 142 2.42 -16.92 10.61
N GLY A 143 1.40 -17.73 10.99
CA GLY A 143 1.20 -19.10 10.49
C GLY A 143 0.59 -19.20 9.09
N THR A 144 0.26 -18.08 8.45
CA THR A 144 -0.07 -18.09 7.01
C THR A 144 1.23 -17.99 6.22
N ASN A 145 1.53 -18.97 5.36
CA ASN A 145 2.64 -18.88 4.42
C ASN A 145 2.42 -17.60 3.58
N PRO A 146 3.30 -16.58 3.68
CA PRO A 146 3.06 -15.28 3.08
C PRO A 146 3.21 -15.26 1.54
N ARG A 147 3.51 -16.43 0.94
CA ARG A 147 3.45 -16.70 -0.50
C ARG A 147 2.21 -17.49 -0.93
N SER A 148 1.47 -18.09 0.00
CA SER A 148 0.16 -18.69 -0.28
C SER A 148 -0.91 -17.59 -0.31
N THR A 149 -0.81 -16.71 -1.31
CA THR A 149 -1.50 -15.42 -1.35
C THR A 149 -3.03 -15.53 -1.31
N VAL A 150 -3.63 -16.54 -1.94
CA VAL A 150 -5.08 -16.82 -1.87
C VAL A 150 -5.48 -17.36 -0.49
N LYS A 151 -4.69 -18.23 0.13
CA LYS A 151 -4.91 -18.69 1.52
C LYS A 151 -4.81 -17.56 2.54
N MET A 152 -3.92 -16.59 2.31
CA MET A 152 -3.90 -15.36 3.13
C MET A 152 -5.22 -14.58 3.01
N ALA A 153 -5.83 -14.55 1.83
CA ALA A 153 -7.14 -13.92 1.64
C ALA A 153 -8.26 -14.66 2.39
N GLU A 154 -8.17 -15.98 2.57
CA GLU A 154 -9.12 -16.72 3.43
C GLU A 154 -9.00 -16.30 4.90
N ALA A 155 -7.77 -16.10 5.38
CA ALA A 155 -7.52 -15.56 6.73
C ALA A 155 -8.03 -14.11 6.86
N ALA A 156 -7.86 -13.30 5.81
CA ALA A 156 -8.46 -11.96 5.73
C ALA A 156 -9.99 -12.02 5.82
N ARG A 157 -10.63 -12.87 5.01
CA ARG A 157 -12.09 -13.08 5.04
C ARG A 157 -12.58 -13.47 6.43
N LYS A 158 -11.87 -14.38 7.11
CA LYS A 158 -12.20 -14.75 8.49
C LYS A 158 -12.10 -13.56 9.44
N PHE A 159 -11.02 -12.79 9.39
CA PHE A 159 -10.87 -11.60 10.22
C PHE A 159 -12.00 -10.58 9.96
N LEU A 160 -12.31 -10.32 8.69
CA LEU A 160 -13.35 -9.39 8.26
C LEU A 160 -14.75 -9.82 8.74
N ALA A 161 -15.06 -11.12 8.66
CA ALA A 161 -16.32 -11.67 9.17
C ALA A 161 -16.42 -11.60 10.70
N ASP A 162 -15.30 -11.76 11.40
CA ASP A 162 -15.22 -11.71 12.87
C ASP A 162 -15.05 -10.28 13.42
N ALA A 163 -14.89 -9.26 12.56
CA ALA A 163 -14.58 -7.88 12.97
C ALA A 163 -15.64 -7.28 13.91
N GLY A 164 -16.90 -7.70 13.74
CA GLY A 164 -18.03 -7.19 14.51
C GLY A 164 -18.28 -5.69 14.23
N PRO A 165 -18.81 -4.93 15.20
CA PRO A 165 -19.14 -3.51 15.00
C PRO A 165 -17.96 -2.56 15.16
N LYS A 166 -16.79 -3.05 15.63
CA LYS A 166 -15.60 -2.20 15.82
C LYS A 166 -14.93 -1.95 14.46
N PRO A 167 -14.44 -0.72 14.20
CA PRO A 167 -13.66 -0.48 13.00
C PRO A 167 -12.32 -1.24 13.07
N PHE A 168 -11.72 -1.51 11.93
CA PHE A 168 -10.47 -2.28 11.87
C PHE A 168 -9.39 -1.68 10.98
N LEU A 169 -8.14 -2.00 11.31
CA LEU A 169 -6.98 -1.96 10.41
C LEU A 169 -6.55 -3.41 10.15
N LEU A 170 -6.67 -3.85 8.89
CA LEU A 170 -6.10 -5.11 8.42
C LEU A 170 -4.90 -4.83 7.51
N VAL A 171 -3.73 -5.31 7.90
CA VAL A 171 -2.54 -5.31 7.05
C VAL A 171 -2.35 -6.69 6.42
N VAL A 172 -2.20 -6.73 5.10
CA VAL A 172 -1.86 -7.95 4.36
C VAL A 172 -0.49 -7.75 3.73
N GLY A 173 0.55 -8.27 4.39
CA GLY A 173 1.93 -8.18 3.96
C GLY A 173 2.32 -9.41 3.14
N PHE A 174 2.24 -9.31 1.81
CA PHE A 174 2.72 -10.37 0.92
C PHE A 174 4.25 -10.48 1.00
N THR A 175 4.78 -11.68 0.79
CA THR A 175 6.22 -11.88 0.51
C THR A 175 6.51 -11.96 -0.99
N ASP A 176 5.50 -12.19 -1.82
CA ASP A 176 5.69 -12.04 -3.26
C ASP A 176 5.77 -10.54 -3.63
N PRO A 177 6.58 -10.17 -4.64
CA PRO A 177 7.50 -10.97 -5.43
C PRO A 177 8.97 -10.99 -4.92
N HIS A 178 9.22 -11.00 -3.60
CA HIS A 178 10.57 -11.13 -3.06
C HIS A 178 11.23 -12.42 -3.53
N ARG A 179 12.56 -12.42 -3.73
CA ARG A 179 13.33 -13.64 -4.02
C ARG A 179 13.15 -14.70 -2.94
N ALA A 180 13.13 -15.97 -3.30
CA ALA A 180 13.16 -17.05 -2.34
C ALA A 180 14.58 -17.22 -1.76
N GLY A 181 14.74 -17.87 -0.60
CA GLY A 181 16.07 -18.17 0.00
C GLY A 181 16.95 -19.15 -0.81
N GLY A 182 16.61 -19.41 -2.07
CA GLY A 182 17.34 -20.21 -3.05
C GLY A 182 17.38 -19.47 -4.40
N ARG A 183 17.26 -20.19 -5.53
CA ARG A 183 17.11 -19.55 -6.84
C ARG A 183 15.64 -19.17 -7.11
N GLY A 184 15.44 -18.02 -7.75
CA GLY A 184 14.13 -17.59 -8.26
C GLY A 184 13.15 -17.06 -7.20
N PHE A 185 11.86 -17.21 -7.50
CA PHE A 185 10.75 -16.54 -6.80
C PHE A 185 9.72 -17.52 -6.20
N ALA A 186 10.18 -18.74 -5.89
CA ALA A 186 9.38 -19.84 -5.36
C ALA A 186 8.16 -20.23 -6.24
N ASN A 187 8.23 -20.03 -7.55
CA ASN A 187 7.09 -20.26 -8.45
C ASN A 187 6.65 -21.73 -8.57
N GLU A 188 7.52 -22.66 -8.21
CA GLU A 188 7.23 -24.11 -8.21
C GLU A 188 6.53 -24.59 -6.93
N GLY A 189 6.29 -23.70 -5.96
CA GLY A 189 5.59 -24.04 -4.72
C GLY A 189 4.13 -24.44 -4.94
N ASP A 190 3.60 -25.28 -4.04
CA ASP A 190 2.18 -25.58 -3.98
C ASP A 190 1.41 -24.42 -3.30
N TYR A 191 0.62 -23.72 -4.09
CA TYR A 191 -0.19 -22.59 -3.66
C TYR A 191 -1.66 -22.85 -4.03
N PRO A 192 -2.43 -23.50 -3.14
CA PRO A 192 -3.84 -23.77 -3.39
C PRO A 192 -4.62 -22.52 -3.76
N GLY A 193 -5.47 -22.63 -4.79
CA GLY A 193 -6.28 -21.52 -5.31
C GLY A 193 -5.53 -20.54 -6.23
N VAL A 194 -4.21 -20.71 -6.43
CA VAL A 194 -3.44 -19.92 -7.39
C VAL A 194 -3.40 -20.65 -8.73
N HIS A 195 -3.69 -19.93 -9.81
CA HIS A 195 -3.45 -20.36 -11.18
C HIS A 195 -2.10 -19.79 -11.65
N PRO A 196 -1.06 -20.62 -11.82
CA PRO A 196 0.26 -20.11 -12.20
C PRO A 196 0.24 -19.44 -13.57
N ALA A 197 0.65 -18.17 -13.61
CA ALA A 197 0.95 -17.50 -14.86
C ALA A 197 2.31 -17.98 -15.40
N ARG A 198 2.49 -17.96 -16.73
CA ARG A 198 3.78 -18.21 -17.37
C ARG A 198 4.07 -17.09 -18.36
N TYR A 199 5.32 -16.67 -18.39
CA TYR A 199 5.82 -15.62 -19.26
C TYR A 199 7.00 -16.17 -20.07
N GLU A 200 7.01 -15.89 -21.37
CA GLU A 200 8.12 -16.25 -22.25
C GLU A 200 9.28 -15.26 -22.02
N PRO A 201 10.49 -15.71 -21.62
CA PRO A 201 11.64 -14.83 -21.39
C PRO A 201 11.93 -13.89 -22.56
N ALA A 202 11.83 -14.40 -23.80
CA ALA A 202 12.08 -13.62 -25.02
C ALA A 202 11.09 -12.45 -25.21
N ARG A 203 9.91 -12.48 -24.58
CA ARG A 203 8.90 -11.41 -24.66
C ARG A 203 9.02 -10.40 -23.54
N MET A 204 9.84 -10.66 -22.51
CA MET A 204 9.96 -9.74 -21.38
C MET A 204 10.54 -8.40 -21.83
N VAL A 205 9.91 -7.31 -21.39
CA VAL A 205 10.44 -5.96 -21.60
C VAL A 205 11.42 -5.67 -20.49
N LEU A 206 12.70 -5.58 -20.85
CA LEU A 206 13.75 -5.32 -19.87
C LEU A 206 13.72 -3.84 -19.44
N PRO A 207 13.78 -3.57 -18.13
CA PRO A 207 14.07 -2.24 -17.65
C PRO A 207 15.42 -1.73 -18.23
N PRO A 208 15.52 -0.44 -18.59
CA PRO A 208 16.69 0.08 -19.34
C PRO A 208 18.00 0.07 -18.54
N PHE A 209 17.95 -0.16 -17.23
CA PHE A 209 19.12 -0.24 -16.35
C PHE A 209 19.66 -1.67 -16.19
N LEU A 210 18.99 -2.68 -16.76
CA LEU A 210 19.42 -4.07 -16.72
C LEU A 210 20.08 -4.46 -18.04
N PRO A 211 21.13 -5.31 -18.01
CA PRO A 211 21.76 -5.80 -19.22
C PRO A 211 20.81 -6.74 -19.98
N ASP A 212 20.83 -6.66 -21.30
CA ASP A 212 20.09 -7.58 -22.17
C ASP A 212 20.83 -8.92 -22.28
N ALA A 213 20.52 -9.82 -21.35
CA ALA A 213 21.04 -11.18 -21.30
C ALA A 213 19.91 -12.20 -21.12
N PRO A 214 20.02 -13.43 -21.69
CA PRO A 214 19.02 -14.48 -21.56
C PRO A 214 18.64 -14.78 -20.09
N GLU A 215 19.61 -14.76 -19.19
CA GLU A 215 19.43 -15.04 -17.76
C GLU A 215 18.59 -13.95 -17.08
N VAL A 216 18.82 -12.67 -17.42
CA VAL A 216 18.05 -11.55 -16.88
C VAL A 216 16.61 -11.61 -17.35
N ARG A 217 16.39 -11.94 -18.64
CA ARG A 217 15.04 -12.12 -19.20
C ARG A 217 14.31 -13.30 -18.56
N ALA A 218 15.00 -14.40 -18.30
CA ALA A 218 14.44 -15.57 -17.64
C ALA A 218 14.05 -15.23 -16.20
N GLU A 219 14.91 -14.55 -15.47
CA GLU A 219 14.65 -14.13 -14.09
C GLU A 219 13.50 -13.11 -14.02
N LEU A 220 13.42 -12.16 -14.96
CA LEU A 220 12.31 -11.21 -15.03
C LEU A 220 10.98 -11.93 -15.34
N ALA A 221 11.01 -12.96 -16.18
CA ALA A 221 9.84 -13.80 -16.42
C ALA A 221 9.39 -14.49 -15.11
N GLU A 222 10.30 -15.10 -14.34
CA GLU A 222 9.98 -15.68 -13.04
C GLU A 222 9.45 -14.65 -12.03
N TYR A 223 10.05 -13.46 -11.99
CA TYR A 223 9.58 -12.36 -11.16
C TYR A 223 8.13 -11.99 -11.51
N CYS A 224 7.80 -11.83 -12.79
CA CYS A 224 6.43 -11.53 -13.22
C CYS A 224 5.44 -12.66 -12.91
N GLN A 225 5.85 -13.93 -12.93
CA GLN A 225 5.00 -15.04 -12.46
C GLN A 225 4.64 -14.86 -10.98
N SER A 226 5.61 -14.46 -10.15
CA SER A 226 5.40 -14.20 -8.73
C SER A 226 4.49 -12.99 -8.49
N VAL A 227 4.66 -11.92 -9.28
CA VAL A 227 3.73 -10.77 -9.29
C VAL A 227 2.30 -11.21 -9.64
N SER A 228 2.10 -12.06 -10.64
CA SER A 228 0.76 -12.57 -10.98
C SER A 228 0.16 -13.48 -9.90
N ARG A 229 0.98 -14.18 -9.09
CA ARG A 229 0.50 -14.91 -7.91
C ARG A 229 0.07 -13.94 -6.80
N MET A 230 0.83 -12.87 -6.57
CA MET A 230 0.43 -11.81 -5.65
C MET A 230 -0.88 -11.15 -6.08
N ASP A 231 -1.02 -10.80 -7.36
CA ASP A 231 -2.24 -10.18 -7.91
C ASP A 231 -3.50 -11.02 -7.64
N GLN A 232 -3.41 -12.35 -7.77
CA GLN A 232 -4.53 -13.24 -7.43
C GLN A 232 -4.92 -13.18 -5.94
N GLY A 233 -3.94 -13.09 -5.04
CA GLY A 233 -4.21 -12.89 -3.62
C GLY A 233 -4.85 -11.54 -3.33
N ILE A 234 -4.40 -10.48 -4.00
CA ILE A 234 -5.03 -9.15 -3.93
C ILE A 234 -6.48 -9.24 -4.38
N GLY A 235 -6.76 -9.89 -5.52
CA GLY A 235 -8.11 -10.12 -6.02
C GLY A 235 -8.99 -10.85 -5.01
N ALA A 236 -8.47 -11.90 -4.38
CA ALA A 236 -9.18 -12.65 -3.35
C ALA A 236 -9.44 -11.81 -2.08
N VAL A 237 -8.51 -10.95 -1.66
CA VAL A 237 -8.73 -10.00 -0.55
C VAL A 237 -9.82 -9.00 -0.92
N LEU A 238 -9.80 -8.43 -2.12
CA LEU A 238 -10.83 -7.50 -2.59
C LEU A 238 -12.21 -8.18 -2.60
N THR A 239 -12.31 -9.41 -3.09
CA THR A 239 -13.54 -10.21 -3.04
C THR A 239 -13.99 -10.44 -1.60
N ALA A 240 -13.07 -10.79 -0.69
CA ALA A 240 -13.41 -10.99 0.72
C ALA A 240 -14.00 -9.73 1.37
N ILE A 241 -13.48 -8.53 1.06
CA ILE A 241 -14.05 -7.24 1.52
C ILE A 241 -15.50 -7.08 1.04
N GLU A 242 -15.78 -7.43 -0.22
CA GLU A 242 -17.12 -7.33 -0.78
C GLU A 242 -18.09 -8.35 -0.18
N GLU A 243 -17.70 -9.62 -0.09
CA GLU A 243 -18.54 -10.71 0.41
C GLU A 243 -18.86 -10.58 1.90
N THR A 244 -18.00 -9.91 2.67
CA THR A 244 -18.21 -9.66 4.11
C THR A 244 -18.93 -8.34 4.40
N GLY A 245 -19.36 -7.61 3.35
CA GLY A 245 -20.18 -6.41 3.49
C GLY A 245 -19.40 -5.11 3.75
N HIS A 246 -18.07 -5.15 3.76
CA HIS A 246 -17.20 -4.01 4.08
C HIS A 246 -16.80 -3.15 2.86
N LYS A 247 -17.41 -3.40 1.69
CA LYS A 247 -17.11 -2.67 0.44
C LYS A 247 -17.27 -1.15 0.57
N ASN A 248 -18.33 -0.71 1.26
CA ASN A 248 -18.74 0.69 1.28
C ASN A 248 -18.20 1.48 2.48
N ASP A 249 -17.38 0.86 3.31
CA ASP A 249 -16.85 1.46 4.54
C ASP A 249 -15.33 1.30 4.72
N THR A 250 -14.68 0.60 3.79
CA THR A 250 -13.25 0.29 3.85
C THR A 250 -12.40 1.14 2.90
N LEU A 251 -11.43 1.87 3.45
CA LEU A 251 -10.31 2.41 2.70
C LEU A 251 -9.34 1.28 2.33
N VAL A 252 -9.13 1.07 1.04
CA VAL A 252 -8.21 0.05 0.53
C VAL A 252 -6.98 0.73 -0.05
N ILE A 253 -5.80 0.38 0.46
CA ILE A 253 -4.51 0.89 -0.01
C ILE A 253 -3.66 -0.30 -0.47
N TYR A 254 -3.08 -0.20 -1.66
CA TYR A 254 -2.01 -1.08 -2.12
C TYR A 254 -0.75 -0.29 -2.40
N LEU A 255 0.38 -0.81 -1.93
CA LEU A 255 1.71 -0.31 -2.25
C LEU A 255 2.77 -1.42 -2.21
N SER A 256 4.00 -1.09 -2.62
CA SER A 256 5.18 -1.93 -2.33
C SER A 256 6.13 -1.24 -1.34
N ASP A 257 6.81 -2.01 -0.48
CA ASP A 257 7.76 -1.44 0.47
C ASP A 257 9.02 -0.89 -0.20
N ASN A 258 9.61 -1.58 -1.17
CA ASN A 258 10.75 -1.14 -1.95
C ASN A 258 10.74 -1.72 -3.36
N GLY A 259 11.66 -1.25 -4.19
CA GLY A 259 11.80 -1.70 -5.57
C GLY A 259 12.21 -3.15 -5.75
N ILE A 260 12.22 -3.55 -7.04
CA ILE A 260 12.52 -4.91 -7.48
C ILE A 260 13.90 -5.39 -6.99
N PRO A 261 14.11 -6.70 -6.76
CA PRO A 261 15.35 -7.21 -6.20
C PRO A 261 16.41 -7.44 -7.29
N PHE A 262 16.63 -6.44 -8.16
CA PHE A 262 17.57 -6.48 -9.28
C PHE A 262 18.67 -5.41 -9.10
N PRO A 263 19.82 -5.53 -9.79
CA PRO A 263 20.89 -4.54 -9.72
C PRO A 263 20.40 -3.12 -9.98
N GLY A 264 20.82 -2.17 -9.15
CA GLY A 264 20.42 -0.76 -9.29
C GLY A 264 18.99 -0.42 -8.83
N ALA A 265 18.23 -1.39 -8.31
CA ALA A 265 16.89 -1.20 -7.77
C ALA A 265 16.88 -1.25 -6.24
N LYS A 266 16.36 -2.32 -5.62
CA LYS A 266 16.38 -2.53 -4.16
C LYS A 266 17.76 -2.20 -3.58
N THR A 267 17.80 -1.59 -2.39
CA THR A 267 18.99 -1.06 -1.70
C THR A 267 19.48 0.30 -2.20
N THR A 268 19.00 0.81 -3.33
CA THR A 268 19.42 2.12 -3.85
C THR A 268 18.29 3.17 -3.76
N LEU A 269 18.65 4.47 -3.78
CA LEU A 269 17.68 5.57 -3.96
C LEU A 269 17.53 5.98 -5.45
N TYR A 270 17.98 5.12 -6.38
CA TYR A 270 17.67 5.26 -7.80
C TYR A 270 16.19 4.97 -8.07
N GLU A 271 15.68 5.40 -9.24
CA GLU A 271 14.24 5.30 -9.54
C GLU A 271 13.69 3.89 -9.32
N PRO A 272 14.34 2.81 -9.82
CA PRO A 272 13.80 1.47 -9.69
C PRO A 272 13.77 0.95 -8.24
N GLY A 273 14.52 1.58 -7.33
CA GLY A 273 14.58 1.22 -5.92
C GLY A 273 13.47 1.84 -5.07
N ILE A 274 12.87 2.95 -5.53
CA ILE A 274 11.93 3.74 -4.72
C ILE A 274 10.70 4.26 -5.45
N HIS A 275 10.61 4.31 -6.79
CA HIS A 275 9.39 4.67 -7.52
C HIS A 275 8.52 3.43 -7.71
N LEU A 276 7.39 3.39 -6.98
CA LEU A 276 6.63 2.17 -6.72
C LEU A 276 5.14 2.36 -6.96
N PRO A 277 4.38 1.27 -7.14
CA PRO A 277 2.94 1.37 -7.30
C PRO A 277 2.30 1.88 -6.00
N LEU A 278 1.37 2.83 -6.14
CA LEU A 278 0.44 3.26 -5.09
C LEU A 278 -0.98 3.33 -5.67
N LEU A 279 -1.87 2.51 -5.14
CA LEU A 279 -3.29 2.51 -5.48
C LEU A 279 -4.10 2.73 -4.19
N ILE A 280 -5.06 3.66 -4.24
CA ILE A 280 -5.92 3.94 -3.09
C ILE A 280 -7.37 3.99 -3.56
N SER A 281 -8.24 3.23 -2.93
CA SER A 281 -9.69 3.29 -3.13
C SER A 281 -10.37 3.61 -1.81
N SER A 282 -11.09 4.72 -1.76
CA SER A 282 -11.92 5.10 -0.62
C SER A 282 -13.39 5.14 -1.03
N PRO A 283 -14.33 4.61 -0.23
CA PRO A 283 -15.76 4.70 -0.54
C PRO A 283 -16.26 6.15 -0.52
N ALA A 284 -15.52 7.08 0.10
CA ALA A 284 -15.86 8.51 0.13
C ALA A 284 -15.42 9.30 -1.12
N GLN A 285 -14.65 8.70 -2.04
CA GLN A 285 -14.27 9.37 -3.28
C GLN A 285 -15.47 9.64 -4.18
N ALA A 286 -15.47 10.82 -4.82
CA ALA A 286 -16.48 11.24 -5.77
C ALA A 286 -16.24 10.63 -7.16
N GLN A 287 -14.97 10.41 -7.52
CA GLN A 287 -14.58 9.85 -8.82
C GLN A 287 -13.85 8.51 -8.66
N ARG A 288 -13.91 7.67 -9.70
CA ARG A 288 -13.33 6.33 -9.75
C ARG A 288 -12.47 6.22 -11.00
N GLY A 289 -11.37 5.48 -10.93
CA GLY A 289 -10.46 5.32 -12.07
C GLY A 289 -9.59 6.55 -12.32
N SER A 290 -9.40 7.38 -11.29
CA SER A 290 -8.63 8.61 -11.39
C SER A 290 -7.13 8.32 -11.47
N VAL A 291 -6.40 9.18 -12.17
CA VAL A 291 -4.93 9.19 -12.15
C VAL A 291 -4.49 10.47 -11.47
N CYS A 292 -3.74 10.35 -10.38
CA CYS A 292 -3.18 11.50 -9.66
C CYS A 292 -1.67 11.57 -9.90
N ASN A 293 -1.19 12.71 -10.39
CA ASN A 293 0.21 12.95 -10.68
C ASN A 293 1.00 13.42 -9.45
N ALA A 294 0.39 13.64 -8.29
CA ALA A 294 1.08 14.00 -7.05
C ALA A 294 2.28 13.09 -6.75
N MET A 295 3.41 13.68 -6.36
CA MET A 295 4.53 12.94 -5.79
C MET A 295 4.24 12.62 -4.32
N VAL A 296 3.92 11.36 -4.03
CA VAL A 296 3.55 10.87 -2.70
C VAL A 296 4.68 10.05 -2.11
N SER A 297 4.93 10.17 -0.81
CA SER A 297 5.94 9.41 -0.09
C SER A 297 5.30 8.39 0.87
N TRP A 298 5.99 7.31 1.20
CA TRP A 298 5.52 6.37 2.24
C TRP A 298 5.30 6.98 3.62
N ILE A 299 5.91 8.13 3.92
CA ILE A 299 5.59 8.87 5.14
C ILE A 299 4.18 9.49 5.13
N ASP A 300 3.52 9.60 3.97
CA ASP A 300 2.16 10.13 3.82
C ASP A 300 1.08 9.08 4.14
N ILE A 301 1.43 7.79 4.16
CA ILE A 301 0.48 6.69 4.33
C ILE A 301 -0.12 6.67 5.74
N ALA A 302 0.71 6.79 6.78
CA ALA A 302 0.20 6.80 8.15
C ALA A 302 -0.72 8.02 8.42
N PRO A 303 -0.34 9.28 8.08
CA PRO A 303 -1.24 10.42 8.17
C PRO A 303 -2.56 10.23 7.40
N THR A 304 -2.52 9.64 6.20
CA THR A 304 -3.72 9.34 5.40
C THR A 304 -4.67 8.38 6.12
N ILE A 305 -4.14 7.28 6.65
CA ILE A 305 -4.93 6.28 7.39
C ILE A 305 -5.51 6.88 8.66
N LEU A 306 -4.74 7.69 9.40
CA LEU A 306 -5.20 8.33 10.63
C LEU A 306 -6.30 9.35 10.34
N GLU A 307 -6.16 10.18 9.30
CA GLU A 307 -7.19 11.13 8.88
C GLU A 307 -8.49 10.41 8.48
N TRP A 308 -8.40 9.33 7.71
CA TRP A 308 -9.55 8.49 7.38
C TRP A 308 -10.25 8.00 8.65
N ALA A 309 -9.47 7.48 9.60
CA ALA A 309 -9.95 6.98 10.88
C ALA A 309 -10.51 8.06 11.82
N GLY A 310 -10.36 9.35 11.49
CA GLY A 310 -10.71 10.46 12.39
C GLY A 310 -9.74 10.62 13.58
N VAL A 311 -8.55 10.03 13.49
CA VAL A 311 -7.49 10.09 14.50
C VAL A 311 -6.49 11.16 14.11
N GLN A 312 -6.13 12.05 15.04
CA GLN A 312 -5.18 13.12 14.76
C GLN A 312 -3.76 12.57 14.59
N PRO A 313 -3.08 12.83 13.45
CA PRO A 313 -1.65 12.53 13.29
C PRO A 313 -0.81 13.22 14.37
N THR A 314 0.28 12.58 14.78
CA THR A 314 1.20 13.19 15.75
C THR A 314 2.02 14.31 15.11
N LYS A 315 2.41 15.32 15.88
CA LYS A 315 3.26 16.43 15.39
C LYS A 315 4.63 15.99 14.87
N ALA A 316 5.07 14.77 15.20
CA ALA A 316 6.32 14.21 14.69
C ALA A 316 6.20 13.75 13.22
N MET A 317 5.00 13.37 12.78
CA MET A 317 4.75 12.96 11.39
C MET A 317 4.88 14.18 10.48
N THR A 318 5.76 14.06 9.49
CA THR A 318 6.05 15.13 8.52
C THR A 318 5.36 14.91 7.18
N GLY A 319 4.82 13.72 6.96
CA GLY A 319 3.95 13.42 5.83
C GLY A 319 2.58 14.06 6.02
N ARG A 320 1.77 14.00 4.96
CA ARG A 320 0.43 14.59 4.93
C ARG A 320 -0.56 13.66 4.24
N SER A 321 -1.83 13.79 4.60
CA SER A 321 -2.89 12.96 4.03
C SER A 321 -3.04 13.19 2.52
N VAL A 322 -3.22 12.11 1.77
CA VAL A 322 -3.58 12.16 0.34
C VAL A 322 -5.09 12.13 0.11
N LEU A 323 -5.92 11.95 1.14
CA LEU A 323 -7.39 11.91 0.98
C LEU A 323 -7.96 13.14 0.23
N PRO A 324 -7.51 14.39 0.50
CA PRO A 324 -8.03 15.56 -0.20
C PRO A 324 -7.71 15.62 -1.69
N ILE A 325 -6.74 14.82 -2.16
CA ILE A 325 -6.24 14.85 -3.54
C ILE A 325 -6.53 13.59 -4.34
N LEU A 326 -7.26 12.61 -3.77
CA LEU A 326 -7.54 11.34 -4.46
C LEU A 326 -8.21 11.57 -5.83
N ASP A 327 -9.09 12.56 -5.94
CA ASP A 327 -9.84 12.84 -7.18
C ASP A 327 -9.21 13.96 -8.01
N GLN A 328 -8.00 14.41 -7.67
CA GLN A 328 -7.31 15.50 -8.37
C GLN A 328 -6.22 14.93 -9.28
N GLN A 329 -6.25 15.32 -10.56
CA GLN A 329 -5.22 14.88 -11.51
C GLN A 329 -3.86 15.52 -11.21
N ASP A 330 -3.82 16.83 -11.00
CA ASP A 330 -2.58 17.61 -10.81
C ASP A 330 -2.70 18.53 -9.58
N PRO A 331 -2.75 17.97 -8.36
CA PRO A 331 -2.88 18.78 -7.14
C PRO A 331 -1.61 19.60 -6.91
N ALA A 332 -1.78 20.89 -6.62
CA ALA A 332 -0.67 21.79 -6.34
C ALA A 332 0.09 21.42 -5.05
N GLY A 333 1.40 21.66 -5.04
CA GLY A 333 2.23 21.51 -3.85
C GLY A 333 2.68 20.07 -3.55
N TRP A 334 2.47 19.13 -4.48
CA TRP A 334 2.90 17.73 -4.41
C TRP A 334 4.03 17.42 -5.40
N ASP A 335 5.03 18.30 -5.42
CA ASP A 335 6.08 18.33 -6.44
C ASP A 335 7.47 17.97 -5.89
N THR A 336 7.55 17.50 -4.64
CA THR A 336 8.80 17.17 -3.97
C THR A 336 8.63 16.01 -3.00
N VAL A 337 9.59 15.09 -3.01
CA VAL A 337 9.71 14.01 -2.02
C VAL A 337 11.16 13.87 -1.57
N PHE A 338 11.35 13.30 -0.38
CA PHE A 338 12.66 13.01 0.18
C PHE A 338 12.78 11.52 0.53
N ALA A 339 14.02 11.03 0.57
CA ALA A 339 14.32 9.69 1.08
C ALA A 339 15.61 9.68 1.91
N SER A 340 15.71 8.70 2.81
CA SER A 340 16.79 8.55 3.78
C SER A 340 17.16 7.07 3.96
N HIS A 341 18.27 6.67 3.36
CA HIS A 341 18.84 5.34 3.52
C HIS A 341 20.05 5.38 4.47
N THR A 342 20.21 4.38 5.34
CA THR A 342 21.39 4.27 6.21
C THR A 342 22.01 2.87 6.13
N PHE A 343 21.20 1.83 6.41
CA PHE A 343 21.61 0.44 6.31
C PHE A 343 20.59 -0.37 5.52
N HIS A 344 21.07 -1.46 4.91
CA HIS A 344 20.22 -2.60 4.58
C HIS A 344 20.46 -3.70 5.63
N GLU A 345 21.52 -4.49 5.44
CA GLU A 345 22.09 -5.33 6.49
C GLU A 345 22.98 -4.50 7.42
N VAL A 346 23.24 -4.99 8.63
CA VAL A 346 24.11 -4.31 9.62
C VAL A 346 25.54 -4.07 9.12
N THR A 347 26.03 -4.93 8.22
CA THR A 347 27.35 -4.81 7.58
C THR A 347 27.36 -3.86 6.40
N MET A 348 26.19 -3.47 5.87
CA MET A 348 26.06 -2.59 4.71
C MET A 348 25.79 -1.15 5.13
N TYR A 349 26.81 -0.46 5.67
CA TYR A 349 26.73 0.95 6.04
C TYR A 349 27.05 1.87 4.84
N TYR A 350 26.02 2.41 4.20
CA TYR A 350 26.17 3.37 3.09
C TYR A 350 25.05 4.42 3.14
N PRO A 351 25.16 5.43 4.01
CA PRO A 351 24.11 6.43 4.13
C PRO A 351 23.95 7.26 2.86
N VAL A 352 22.72 7.37 2.37
CA VAL A 352 22.35 8.22 1.23
C VAL A 352 21.10 9.03 1.60
N ARG A 353 21.05 10.29 1.19
CA ARG A 353 19.88 11.16 1.34
C ARG A 353 19.44 11.56 -0.04
N MET A 354 18.15 11.79 -0.24
CA MET A 354 17.64 12.14 -1.56
C MET A 354 16.59 13.23 -1.45
N VAL A 355 16.65 14.18 -2.38
CA VAL A 355 15.55 15.09 -2.71
C VAL A 355 15.22 14.93 -4.19
N ARG A 356 13.93 14.73 -4.49
CA ARG A 356 13.41 14.60 -5.86
C ARG A 356 12.33 15.64 -6.06
N THR A 357 12.49 16.42 -7.11
CA THR A 357 11.45 17.26 -7.71
C THR A 357 10.95 16.63 -8.99
N ARG A 358 9.98 17.25 -9.67
CA ARG A 358 9.46 16.79 -10.97
C ARG A 358 10.53 16.47 -12.01
N ARG A 359 11.58 17.28 -12.05
CA ARG A 359 12.64 17.20 -13.08
C ARG A 359 13.95 16.65 -12.55
N TYR A 360 14.32 17.02 -11.33
CA TYR A 360 15.65 16.75 -10.79
C TYR A 360 15.58 15.81 -9.60
N LYS A 361 16.56 14.92 -9.50
CA LYS A 361 16.80 14.10 -8.34
C LYS A 361 18.26 14.24 -7.92
N TYR A 362 18.49 14.62 -6.66
CA TYR A 362 19.80 14.76 -6.05
C TYR A 362 19.95 13.70 -4.95
N LEU A 363 21.07 12.99 -4.97
CA LEU A 363 21.46 11.95 -4.00
C LEU A 363 22.75 12.34 -3.30
#